data_AF-A0A2A6JGL6-F1
#
_entry.id   AF-A0A2A6JGL6-F1
#
_cell.length_a   1.000
_cell.length_b   1.000
_cell.length_c   1.000
_cell.angle_alpha   90.00
_cell.angle_beta   90.00
_cell.angle_gamma   90.00
#
_symmetry.space_group_name_H-M   'P 1'
#
loop_
_entity.id
_entity.type
_entity.pdbx_description
1 polymer ?
#
loop_
_entity_poly.entity_id
_entity_poly.type
_entity_poly.pdbx_seq_one_letter_code
_entity_poly.pdbx_strand_id
1 'polypeptide(L)'
;MEDRSLPAYGKPLLSGPYKAGAEKFSADYLFNSNKLSAVVLYMSDREQAVRVNAQLRAQYGRPELDDLDLGPPTYCTTETRTWRDSERGNLVTFRGRICRAETSQYLIYRPIVGSMKSGL
;
A
#
# COMPACT_ATOMS: atom_id res chain seq x y z
N MET A 1 -15.26 -23.16 17.08
CA MET A 1 -14.63 -23.55 15.80
C MET A 1 -14.29 -22.26 15.08
N GLU A 2 -13.02 -21.87 15.04
CA GLU A 2 -12.58 -20.76 14.19
C GLU A 2 -12.69 -21.20 12.73
N ASP A 3 -13.43 -20.44 11.95
CA ASP A 3 -13.54 -20.64 10.51
C ASP A 3 -12.17 -20.35 9.86
N ARG A 4 -11.53 -21.41 9.37
CA ARG A 4 -10.21 -21.38 8.71
C ARG A 4 -10.33 -21.24 7.19
N SER A 5 -11.54 -21.02 6.64
CA SER A 5 -11.77 -21.06 5.19
C SER A 5 -11.43 -19.76 4.44
N LEU A 6 -10.84 -18.78 5.12
CA LEU A 6 -10.35 -17.54 4.50
C LEU A 6 -8.92 -17.30 4.98
N PRO A 7 -7.87 -17.45 4.14
CA PRO A 7 -6.53 -17.00 4.52
C PRO A 7 -6.67 -15.55 4.94
N ALA A 8 -6.30 -15.22 6.19
CA ALA A 8 -6.62 -13.98 6.89
C ALA A 8 -6.58 -12.71 6.01
N TYR A 9 -7.64 -12.48 5.24
CA TYR A 9 -7.70 -11.46 4.20
C TYR A 9 -7.73 -10.11 4.90
N GLY A 10 -6.70 -9.29 4.69
CA GLY A 10 -6.69 -7.94 5.24
C GLY A 10 -6.66 -7.88 6.77
N LYS A 11 -5.98 -8.81 7.47
CA LYS A 11 -5.72 -8.64 8.92
C LYS A 11 -5.13 -7.24 9.26
N PRO A 12 -4.25 -6.63 8.44
CA PRO A 12 -3.82 -5.23 8.60
C PRO A 12 -4.91 -4.18 8.31
N LEU A 13 -5.90 -4.51 7.48
CA LEU A 13 -7.06 -3.65 7.20
C LEU A 13 -8.08 -3.66 8.35
N LEU A 14 -8.02 -4.67 9.22
CA LEU A 14 -9.03 -4.95 10.24
C LEU A 14 -8.53 -4.85 11.70
N SER A 15 -7.25 -4.52 11.92
CA SER A 15 -6.70 -4.37 13.28
C SER A 15 -6.14 -2.97 13.56
N GLY A 16 -7.03 -2.03 13.90
CA GLY A 16 -6.69 -0.77 14.58
C GLY A 16 -6.39 0.43 13.67
N PRO A 17 -6.19 1.63 14.26
CA PRO A 17 -5.93 2.85 13.50
C PRO A 17 -4.68 2.66 12.64
N TYR A 18 -4.77 2.94 11.34
CA TYR A 18 -3.65 2.76 10.41
C TYR A 18 -2.44 3.55 10.87
N LYS A 19 -1.41 2.82 11.26
CA LYS A 19 -0.16 3.34 11.82
C LYS A 19 0.99 2.72 11.04
N ALA A 20 1.62 3.48 10.15
CA ALA A 20 3.01 3.24 9.77
C ALA A 20 3.89 3.92 10.83
N GLY A 21 4.09 3.24 11.96
CA GLY A 21 4.75 3.82 13.14
C GLY A 21 3.85 4.77 13.96
N ALA A 22 4.36 5.95 14.32
CA ALA A 22 3.62 6.97 15.11
C ALA A 22 2.79 7.94 14.25
N GLU A 23 2.74 7.71 12.94
CA GLU A 23 2.19 8.64 11.96
C GLU A 23 0.65 8.56 11.86
N LYS A 24 0.00 9.70 11.61
CA LYS A 24 -1.44 9.80 11.31
C LYS A 24 -1.66 9.94 9.80
N PHE A 25 -2.73 9.34 9.30
CA PHE A 25 -3.12 9.36 7.89
C PHE A 25 -4.59 9.72 7.74
N SER A 26 -4.96 10.39 6.65
CA SER A 26 -6.32 10.29 6.12
C SER A 26 -6.43 8.99 5.32
N ALA A 27 -7.59 8.34 5.37
CA ALA A 27 -7.77 7.00 4.81
C ALA A 27 -9.07 6.90 3.99
N ASP A 28 -8.95 6.34 2.80
CA ASP A 28 -10.08 5.95 1.96
C ASP A 28 -10.21 4.43 1.91
N TYR A 29 -11.45 3.95 1.95
CA TYR A 29 -11.78 2.53 1.90
C TYR A 29 -12.49 2.23 0.58
N LEU A 30 -11.86 1.44 -0.28
CA LEU A 30 -12.38 1.12 -1.61
C LEU A 30 -13.11 -0.21 -1.58
N PHE A 31 -14.38 -0.22 -1.97
CA PHE A 31 -15.21 -1.42 -2.01
C PHE A 31 -15.50 -1.84 -3.46
N ASN A 32 -15.47 -3.14 -3.71
CA ASN A 32 -15.93 -3.75 -4.96
C ASN A 32 -16.94 -4.85 -4.63
N SER A 33 -18.14 -4.80 -5.22
CA SER A 33 -19.24 -5.73 -4.93
C SER A 33 -19.50 -5.91 -3.42
N ASN A 34 -19.56 -4.80 -2.68
CA ASN A 34 -19.72 -4.74 -1.22
C ASN A 34 -18.61 -5.41 -0.40
N LYS A 35 -17.46 -5.73 -1.01
CA LYS A 35 -16.28 -6.27 -0.33
C LYS A 35 -15.16 -5.25 -0.32
N LEU A 36 -14.48 -5.08 0.81
CA LEU A 36 -13.31 -4.21 0.91
C LEU A 36 -12.21 -4.74 -0.03
N SER A 37 -11.80 -3.90 -0.98
CA SER A 37 -10.87 -4.25 -2.06
C SER A 37 -9.55 -3.52 -1.97
N ALA A 38 -9.51 -2.37 -1.30
CA ALA A 38 -8.27 -1.69 -0.93
C ALA A 38 -8.50 -0.70 0.20
N VAL A 39 -7.41 -0.33 0.87
CA VAL A 39 -7.35 0.87 1.72
C VAL A 39 -6.22 1.75 1.22
N VAL A 40 -6.51 3.03 1.07
CA VAL A 40 -5.56 4.06 0.65
C VAL A 40 -5.27 4.96 1.84
N LEU A 41 -4.00 5.10 2.21
CA LEU A 41 -3.56 6.02 3.27
C LEU A 41 -2.81 7.17 2.64
N TYR A 42 -3.32 8.38 2.79
CA TYR A 42 -2.70 9.59 2.24
C TYR A 42 -1.76 10.20 3.25
N MET A 43 -0.60 10.62 2.75
CA MET A 43 0.43 11.26 3.55
C MET A 43 0.22 12.77 3.56
N SER A 44 0.51 13.41 4.70
CA SER A 44 0.38 14.87 4.85
C SER A 44 1.43 15.64 4.07
N ASP A 45 2.64 15.08 3.96
CA ASP A 45 3.80 15.76 3.42
C ASP A 45 4.91 14.79 3.00
N ARG A 46 5.96 15.37 2.39
CA ARG A 46 7.13 14.64 1.90
C ARG A 46 7.96 14.03 3.02
N GLU A 47 8.05 14.65 4.18
CA GLU A 47 8.86 14.10 5.28
C GLU A 47 8.23 12.83 5.83
N GLN A 48 6.91 12.84 6.02
CA GLN A 48 6.14 11.66 6.37
C GLN A 48 6.35 10.56 5.33
N ALA A 49 6.29 10.90 4.03
CA ALA A 49 6.53 9.93 2.96
C ALA A 49 7.92 9.26 3.03
N VAL A 50 8.97 10.04 3.32
CA VAL A 50 10.33 9.52 3.51
C VAL A 50 10.38 8.55 4.70
N ARG A 51 9.80 8.93 5.85
CA ARG A 51 9.77 8.09 7.06
C ARG A 51 9.02 6.77 6.82
N VAL A 52 7.85 6.85 6.18
CA VAL A 52 7.03 5.67 5.86
C VAL A 52 7.76 4.73 4.88
N ASN A 53 8.36 5.27 3.82
CA ASN A 53 9.11 4.47 2.86
C ASN A 53 10.32 3.75 3.51
N ALA A 54 11.03 4.41 4.43
CA ALA A 54 12.10 3.79 5.20
C ALA A 54 11.60 2.64 6.09
N GLN A 55 10.47 2.83 6.77
CA GLN A 55 9.84 1.78 7.58
C GLN A 55 9.41 0.57 6.75
N LEU A 56 8.83 0.79 5.57
CA LEU A 56 8.44 -0.31 4.66
C LEU A 56 9.66 -1.12 4.22
N ARG A 57 10.77 -0.47 3.89
CA ARG A 57 12.04 -1.14 3.57
C ARG A 57 12.60 -1.92 4.75
N ALA A 58 12.51 -1.38 5.97
CA ALA A 58 12.94 -2.09 7.17
C ALA A 58 12.07 -3.31 7.48
N GLN A 59 10.76 -3.20 7.27
CA GLN A 59 9.79 -4.25 7.57
C GLN A 59 9.77 -5.37 6.52
N TYR A 60 9.77 -5.01 5.24
CA TYR A 60 9.55 -5.94 4.14
C TYR A 60 10.81 -6.20 3.30
N GLY A 61 11.91 -5.50 3.57
CA GLY A 61 13.13 -5.59 2.79
C GLY A 61 13.01 -4.93 1.42
N ARG A 62 13.64 -5.53 0.41
CA ARG A 62 13.62 -5.02 -0.97
C ARG A 62 12.21 -5.22 -1.58
N PRO A 63 11.64 -4.20 -2.24
CA PRO A 63 10.35 -4.36 -2.91
C PRO A 63 10.44 -5.31 -4.11
N GLU A 64 9.31 -5.97 -4.43
CA GLU A 64 9.14 -6.77 -5.65
C GLU A 64 9.15 -5.90 -6.91
N LEU A 65 8.63 -4.68 -6.80
CA LEU A 65 8.66 -3.64 -7.82
C LEU A 65 9.28 -2.37 -7.22
N ASP A 66 10.35 -1.85 -7.80
CA ASP A 66 10.96 -0.55 -7.46
C ASP A 66 11.06 0.24 -8.76
N ASP A 67 10.06 1.07 -9.04
CA ASP A 67 9.99 1.86 -10.26
C ASP A 67 10.09 3.34 -9.93
N LEU A 68 10.95 4.03 -10.68
CA LEU A 68 11.18 5.46 -10.57
C LEU A 68 11.15 6.05 -11.97
N ASP A 69 10.01 6.63 -12.30
CA ASP A 69 9.83 7.37 -13.54
C ASP A 69 10.22 8.83 -13.30
N LEU A 70 11.41 9.17 -13.77
CA LEU A 70 11.92 10.53 -13.80
C LEU A 70 11.35 11.22 -15.03
N GLY A 71 10.14 11.79 -14.89
CA GLY A 71 9.60 12.64 -15.93
C GLY A 71 10.52 13.82 -16.24
N PRO A 72 10.35 14.48 -17.41
CA PRO A 72 11.15 15.64 -17.77
C PRO A 72 11.09 16.72 -16.68
N PRO A 73 12.12 17.58 -16.55
CA PRO A 73 12.27 18.55 -15.45
C PRO A 73 11.08 19.50 -15.20
N THR A 74 10.14 19.57 -16.13
CA THR A 74 8.95 20.43 -16.13
C THR A 74 7.66 19.72 -15.72
N TYR A 75 7.62 18.40 -15.58
CA TYR A 75 6.38 17.65 -15.37
C TYR A 75 6.26 17.10 -13.94
N CYS A 76 6.56 15.82 -13.75
CA CYS A 76 6.42 15.14 -12.48
C CYS A 76 7.41 13.98 -12.41
N THR A 77 7.92 13.70 -11.22
CA THR A 77 8.54 12.42 -10.91
C THR A 77 7.50 11.53 -10.26
N THR A 78 7.45 10.27 -10.68
CA THR A 78 6.62 9.25 -10.04
C THR A 78 7.48 8.12 -9.52
N GLU A 79 7.29 7.76 -8.26
CA GLU A 79 7.89 6.58 -7.65
C GLU A 79 6.79 5.59 -7.27
N THR A 80 7.03 4.32 -7.57
CA THR A 80 6.13 3.23 -7.20
C THR A 80 6.95 2.10 -6.62
N ARG A 81 6.62 1.68 -5.40
CA ARG A 81 7.26 0.55 -4.75
C ARG A 81 6.20 -0.42 -4.25
N THR A 82 6.34 -1.69 -4.56
CA THR A 82 5.38 -2.72 -4.12
C THR A 82 6.09 -3.84 -3.37
N TRP A 83 5.57 -4.17 -2.20
CA TRP A 83 5.97 -5.33 -1.40
C TRP A 83 4.81 -6.31 -1.31
N ARG A 84 5.16 -7.59 -1.20
CA ARG A 84 4.22 -8.66 -0.91
C ARG A 84 4.40 -9.12 0.52
N ASP A 85 3.33 -8.97 1.28
CA ASP A 85 3.20 -9.48 2.63
C ASP A 85 2.43 -10.80 2.56
N SER A 86 3.15 -11.89 2.30
CA SER A 86 2.56 -13.23 2.14
C SER A 86 1.96 -13.76 3.45
N GLU A 87 2.53 -13.39 4.60
CA GLU A 87 2.01 -13.79 5.92
C GLU A 87 0.62 -13.20 6.19
N ARG A 88 0.42 -11.92 5.81
CA ARG A 88 -0.82 -11.19 6.06
C ARG A 88 -1.74 -11.13 4.84
N GLY A 89 -1.30 -11.69 3.72
CA GLY A 89 -2.07 -11.79 2.48
C GLY A 89 -2.31 -10.45 1.78
N ASN A 90 -1.36 -9.51 1.79
CA ASN A 90 -1.53 -8.19 1.16
C ASN A 90 -0.39 -7.81 0.22
N LEU A 91 -0.72 -7.05 -0.82
CA LEU A 91 0.21 -6.19 -1.53
C LEU A 91 0.18 -4.81 -0.87
N VAL A 92 1.37 -4.31 -0.55
CA VAL A 92 1.58 -2.97 -0.02
C VAL A 92 2.26 -2.16 -1.10
N THR A 93 1.58 -1.17 -1.64
CA THR A 93 2.11 -0.29 -2.69
C THR A 93 2.29 1.11 -2.15
N PHE A 94 3.53 1.57 -2.06
CA PHE A 94 3.85 2.97 -1.89
C PHE A 94 3.85 3.67 -3.25
N ARG A 95 3.19 4.82 -3.36
CA ARG A 95 3.22 5.64 -4.56
C ARG A 95 3.43 7.10 -4.20
N GLY A 96 4.42 7.71 -4.83
CA GLY A 96 4.70 9.14 -4.75
C GLY A 96 4.61 9.77 -6.13
N ARG A 97 3.95 10.92 -6.24
CA ARG A 97 3.97 11.79 -7.42
C ARG A 97 4.39 13.17 -6.98
N ILE A 98 5.53 13.63 -7.48
CA ILE A 98 6.14 14.92 -7.14
C ILE A 98 6.16 15.76 -8.41
N CYS A 99 5.24 16.70 -8.52
CA CYS A 99 5.20 17.71 -9.59
C CYS A 99 5.62 19.07 -9.03
N ARG A 100 5.92 20.04 -9.89
CA ARG A 100 6.28 21.41 -9.45
C ARG A 100 5.18 22.10 -8.64
N ALA A 101 3.91 21.84 -8.98
CA ALA A 101 2.75 22.50 -8.38
C ALA A 101 2.00 21.65 -7.36
N GLU A 102 2.17 20.33 -7.39
CA GLU A 102 1.42 19.40 -6.57
C GLU A 102 2.27 18.18 -6.23
N THR A 103 2.25 17.77 -4.97
CA THR A 103 2.86 16.52 -4.53
C THR A 103 1.79 15.68 -3.84
N SER A 104 1.70 14.40 -4.20
CA SER A 104 0.85 13.44 -3.53
C SER A 104 1.63 12.17 -3.23
N GLN A 105 1.56 11.69 -1.99
CA GLN A 105 2.11 10.40 -1.59
C GLN A 105 1.06 9.61 -0.82
N TYR A 106 0.96 8.32 -1.12
CA TYR A 106 0.02 7.44 -0.45
C TYR A 106 0.50 5.99 -0.43
N LEU A 107 -0.05 5.23 0.51
CA LEU A 107 0.03 3.78 0.56
C LEU A 107 -1.27 3.17 0.11
N ILE A 108 -1.18 2.06 -0.61
CA ILE A 108 -2.32 1.20 -0.93
C ILE A 108 -2.06 -0.17 -0.34
N TYR A 109 -2.99 -0.63 0.49
CA TYR A 109 -3.07 -2.03 0.92
C TYR A 109 -4.13 -2.72 0.08
N ARG A 110 -3.75 -3.78 -0.64
CA ARG A 110 -4.68 -4.60 -1.44
C ARG A 110 -4.55 -6.06 -1.00
N PRO A 111 -5.64 -6.82 -0.87
CA PRO A 111 -5.53 -8.25 -0.61
C PRO A 111 -4.84 -8.94 -1.79
N ILE A 112 -3.97 -9.90 -1.51
CA ILE A 112 -3.50 -10.86 -2.50
C ILE A 112 -4.68 -11.76 -2.82
N VAL A 113 -5.38 -11.45 -3.91
CA VAL A 113 -6.29 -12.42 -4.54
C VAL A 113 -5.41 -13.47 -5.17
N GLY A 114 -5.20 -14.58 -4.44
CA GLY A 114 -4.75 -15.81 -5.07
C GLY A 114 -5.68 -16.10 -6.23
N SER A 115 -5.15 -16.33 -7.42
CA SER A 115 -5.93 -16.99 -8.45
C SER A 115 -6.36 -18.32 -7.83
N MET A 116 -7.61 -18.43 -7.37
CA MET A 116 -8.28 -19.71 -7.44
C MET A 116 -8.30 -20.01 -8.93
N LYS A 117 -7.30 -20.78 -9.40
CA LYS A 117 -7.49 -21.56 -10.61
C LYS A 117 -8.69 -22.44 -10.32
N SER A 118 -9.83 -21.97 -10.81
CA SER A 118 -11.00 -22.75 -11.13
C SER A 118 -10.57 -23.95 -11.98
N GLY A 119 -10.83 -25.16 -11.47
CA GLY A 119 -11.07 -26.39 -12.22
C GLY A 119 -9.91 -26.93 -13.09
N LEU A 120 -9.35 -28.07 -12.70
CA LEU A 120 -9.85 -29.41 -13.07
C LEU A 120 -9.07 -30.46 -12.27
#